data_AF-A0A7J9JBU2-F1
#
_entry.id   AF-A0A7J9JBU2-F1
#
_cell.length_a   1.000
_cell.length_b   1.000
_cell.length_c   1.000
_cell.angle_alpha   90.00
_cell.angle_beta   90.00
_cell.angle_gamma   90.00
#
_symmetry.space_group_name_H-M   'P 1'
#
loop_
_entity.id
_entity.type
_entity.pdbx_description
1 polymer ?
#
loop_
_entity_poly.entity_id
_entity_poly.type
_entity_poly.pdbx_seq_one_letter_code
_entity_poly.pdbx_strand_id
1 'polypeptide(L)'
;MLESLLEITDAEAAVDRTGKMEAKNQAMDFIHEVGWLLHRSQLKSRLGHLDPNSEPFSLRRFKWLMEFSMDHEWCAVVKKLLNVLLDGVVGSGEHPSLNLALTEMGLLHRAVRKNCRPLVELLLRFIPEKGSSRLGLENEMVAGGIHESFLFRPDALGPSGLTPLHIAAGKDDSEDILDALTDDPGKVGIGAWKSARDSTGSTPEDYARLRGHYSYIHLVQKKINKRHSEHVVVDVPGPLSDCSTNRKQNNESTSSFEIGQLELRSMKRHCKLCDQKLAYGYGTASRSLAYRPAMLSMVAIAAVCVCVALLFKSCPEVLYVFRPFRWELLDYGTS
;
A
#
# COMPACT_ATOMS: atom_id res chain seq x y z
N MET A 1 -9.25 -20.99 -8.09
CA MET A 1 -8.26 -21.56 -9.04
C MET A 1 -8.84 -21.37 -10.44
N LEU A 2 -8.04 -21.16 -11.49
CA LEU A 2 -8.57 -20.85 -12.83
C LEU A 2 -9.43 -22.01 -13.37
N GLU A 3 -9.02 -23.26 -13.06
CA GLU A 3 -9.73 -24.50 -13.40
C GLU A 3 -11.18 -24.52 -12.89
N SER A 4 -11.42 -24.07 -11.65
CA SER A 4 -12.77 -24.03 -11.09
C SER A 4 -13.71 -23.01 -11.76
N LEU A 5 -13.16 -22.04 -12.49
CA LEU A 5 -13.96 -21.12 -13.31
C LEU A 5 -14.26 -21.69 -14.70
N LEU A 6 -13.44 -22.63 -15.18
CA LEU A 6 -13.59 -23.25 -16.49
C LEU A 6 -14.52 -24.48 -16.43
N GLU A 7 -14.52 -25.19 -15.31
CA GLU A 7 -15.38 -26.33 -14.99
C GLU A 7 -16.78 -25.88 -14.52
N ILE A 8 -17.57 -25.27 -15.41
CA ILE A 8 -19.00 -25.04 -15.14
C ILE A 8 -19.74 -26.36 -15.41
N THR A 9 -20.46 -26.87 -14.41
CA THR A 9 -21.38 -28.01 -14.55
C THR A 9 -22.81 -27.51 -14.79
N ASP A 10 -23.58 -28.23 -15.61
CA ASP A 10 -24.90 -27.80 -16.13
C ASP A 10 -26.04 -27.69 -15.08
N ALA A 11 -25.74 -27.79 -13.78
CA ALA A 11 -26.75 -28.03 -12.74
C ALA A 11 -27.18 -26.78 -11.93
N GLU A 12 -26.91 -25.55 -12.41
CA GLU A 12 -27.07 -24.34 -11.59
C GLU A 12 -28.09 -23.31 -12.13
N ALA A 13 -28.69 -22.54 -11.21
CA ALA A 13 -29.79 -21.62 -11.46
C ALA A 13 -29.43 -20.48 -12.45
N ALA A 14 -30.43 -20.00 -13.20
CA ALA A 14 -30.24 -19.12 -14.36
C ALA A 14 -29.46 -17.80 -14.11
N VAL A 15 -29.54 -17.22 -12.91
CA VAL A 15 -28.82 -15.97 -12.57
C VAL A 15 -27.35 -16.25 -12.22
N ASP A 16 -27.08 -17.33 -11.51
CA ASP A 16 -25.72 -17.79 -11.17
C ASP A 16 -24.98 -18.27 -12.43
N ARG A 17 -25.71 -18.83 -13.39
CA ARG A 17 -25.18 -19.26 -14.69
C ARG A 17 -24.58 -18.13 -15.52
N THR A 18 -25.22 -16.96 -15.57
CA THR A 18 -24.75 -15.81 -16.36
C THR A 18 -23.43 -15.26 -15.81
N GLY A 19 -23.35 -15.06 -14.49
CA GLY A 19 -22.13 -14.57 -13.83
C GLY A 19 -20.96 -15.55 -13.95
N LYS A 20 -21.23 -16.86 -13.81
CA LYS A 20 -20.23 -17.91 -14.01
C LYS A 20 -19.75 -17.98 -15.46
N MET A 21 -20.66 -17.85 -16.43
CA MET A 21 -20.30 -17.83 -17.85
C MET A 21 -19.44 -16.62 -18.21
N GLU A 22 -19.71 -15.45 -17.63
CA GLU A 22 -18.88 -14.26 -17.80
C GLU A 22 -17.48 -14.45 -17.19
N ALA A 23 -17.38 -14.98 -15.97
CA ALA A 23 -16.10 -15.28 -15.34
C ALA A 23 -15.29 -16.30 -16.15
N LYS A 24 -15.96 -17.31 -16.73
CA LYS A 24 -15.33 -18.26 -17.66
C LYS A 24 -14.81 -17.59 -18.92
N ASN A 25 -15.60 -16.70 -19.53
CA ASN A 25 -15.16 -15.97 -20.72
C ASN A 25 -13.93 -15.10 -20.42
N GLN A 26 -13.95 -14.36 -19.31
CA GLN A 26 -12.81 -13.57 -18.86
C GLN A 26 -11.56 -14.43 -18.60
N ALA A 27 -11.73 -15.60 -18.00
CA ALA A 27 -10.66 -16.56 -17.77
C ALA A 27 -10.06 -17.09 -19.09
N MET A 28 -10.90 -17.38 -20.10
CA MET A 28 -10.44 -17.80 -21.43
C MET A 28 -9.72 -16.67 -22.16
N ASP A 29 -10.26 -15.45 -22.12
CA ASP A 29 -9.61 -14.26 -22.69
C ASP A 29 -8.25 -14.03 -22.04
N PHE A 30 -8.15 -14.20 -20.72
CA PHE A 30 -6.90 -14.10 -19.99
C PHE A 30 -5.87 -15.12 -20.49
N ILE A 31 -6.25 -16.39 -20.62
CA ILE A 31 -5.36 -17.44 -21.12
C ILE A 31 -4.88 -17.13 -22.54
N HIS A 32 -5.77 -16.70 -23.43
CA HIS A 32 -5.41 -16.34 -24.80
C HIS A 32 -4.42 -15.16 -24.84
N GLU A 33 -4.69 -14.12 -24.06
CA GLU A 33 -3.84 -12.92 -23.96
C GLU A 33 -2.45 -13.23 -23.39
N VAL A 34 -2.38 -14.01 -22.31
CA VAL A 34 -1.10 -14.45 -21.72
C VAL A 34 -0.34 -15.37 -22.66
N GLY A 35 -1.03 -16.32 -23.31
CA GLY A 35 -0.43 -17.20 -24.31
C GLY A 35 0.20 -16.42 -25.46
N TRP A 36 -0.51 -15.41 -25.97
CA TRP A 36 0.01 -14.52 -27.01
C TRP A 36 1.22 -13.70 -26.53
N LEU A 37 1.17 -13.14 -25.32
CA LEU A 37 2.27 -12.38 -24.73
C LEU A 37 3.54 -13.24 -24.55
N LEU A 38 3.39 -14.45 -24.03
CA LEU A 38 4.50 -15.38 -23.79
C LEU A 38 5.10 -15.92 -25.09
N HIS A 39 4.28 -16.19 -26.10
CA HIS A 39 4.79 -16.59 -27.42
C HIS A 39 5.70 -15.50 -27.99
N ARG A 40 5.28 -14.23 -27.89
CA ARG A 40 6.06 -13.08 -28.35
C ARG A 40 7.33 -12.84 -27.54
N SER A 41 7.30 -13.02 -26.22
CA SER A 41 8.50 -12.89 -25.40
C SER A 41 9.55 -13.96 -25.75
N GLN A 42 9.11 -15.19 -26.04
CA GLN A 42 9.99 -16.27 -26.50
C GLN A 42 10.57 -15.98 -27.89
N LEU A 43 9.75 -15.50 -28.84
CA LEU A 43 10.23 -15.13 -30.17
C LEU A 43 11.27 -14.02 -30.08
N LYS A 44 11.00 -12.96 -29.32
CA LYS A 44 11.95 -11.86 -29.13
C LYS A 44 13.27 -12.34 -28.52
N SER A 45 13.23 -13.22 -27.53
CA SER A 45 14.42 -13.82 -26.91
C SER A 45 15.23 -14.67 -27.90
N ARG A 46 14.58 -15.38 -28.82
CA ARG A 46 15.24 -16.31 -29.77
C ARG A 46 15.71 -15.62 -31.05
N LEU A 47 14.92 -14.70 -31.60
CA LEU A 47 15.14 -14.08 -32.90
C LEU A 47 15.74 -12.67 -32.80
N GLY A 48 15.64 -12.00 -31.65
CA GLY A 48 16.17 -10.65 -31.45
C GLY A 48 15.63 -9.68 -32.50
N HIS A 49 16.52 -9.14 -33.34
CA HIS A 49 16.19 -8.21 -34.43
C HIS A 49 15.58 -8.85 -35.67
N LEU A 50 15.56 -10.18 -35.76
CA LEU A 50 14.98 -10.92 -36.88
C LEU A 50 13.50 -11.25 -36.65
N ASP A 51 12.90 -10.79 -35.53
CA ASP A 51 11.50 -11.05 -35.22
C ASP A 51 10.59 -10.39 -36.27
N PRO A 52 9.75 -11.17 -36.99
CA PRO A 52 8.78 -10.62 -37.93
C PRO A 52 7.74 -9.72 -37.26
N ASN A 53 7.57 -9.80 -35.93
CA ASN A 53 6.68 -8.93 -35.16
C ASN A 53 7.41 -7.64 -34.77
N SER A 54 7.40 -6.65 -35.67
CA SER A 54 8.05 -5.36 -35.44
C SER A 54 7.35 -4.50 -34.38
N GLU A 55 6.03 -4.66 -34.22
CA GLU A 55 5.26 -3.87 -33.26
C GLU A 55 5.35 -4.45 -31.86
N PRO A 56 5.48 -3.64 -30.79
CA PRO A 56 5.50 -4.12 -29.42
C PRO A 56 4.09 -4.53 -28.92
N PHE A 57 4.03 -5.35 -27.86
CA PHE A 57 2.73 -5.72 -27.26
C PHE A 57 2.05 -4.50 -26.65
N SER A 58 0.72 -4.38 -26.83
CA SER A 58 -0.06 -3.22 -26.37
C SER A 58 -0.04 -3.09 -24.84
N LEU A 59 0.37 -1.92 -24.34
CA LEU A 59 0.36 -1.64 -22.90
C LEU A 59 -1.05 -1.72 -22.29
N ARG A 60 -2.08 -1.33 -23.03
CA ARG A 60 -3.47 -1.41 -22.55
C ARG A 60 -3.89 -2.85 -22.26
N ARG A 61 -3.57 -3.77 -23.17
CA ARG A 61 -3.80 -5.22 -22.98
C ARG A 61 -2.97 -5.77 -21.84
N PHE A 62 -1.72 -5.30 -21.72
CA PHE A 62 -0.82 -5.73 -20.65
C PHE A 62 -1.32 -5.26 -19.28
N LYS A 63 -1.80 -4.02 -19.18
CA LYS A 63 -2.42 -3.47 -17.97
C LYS A 63 -3.57 -4.35 -17.51
N TRP A 64 -4.45 -4.75 -18.43
CA TRP A 64 -5.55 -5.66 -18.12
C TRP A 64 -5.05 -7.02 -17.60
N LEU A 65 -4.04 -7.64 -18.24
CA LEU A 65 -3.43 -8.88 -17.77
C LEU A 65 -2.85 -8.77 -16.36
N MET A 66 -2.13 -7.68 -16.09
CA MET A 66 -1.53 -7.40 -14.79
C MET A 66 -2.61 -7.23 -13.73
N GLU A 67 -3.61 -6.40 -13.99
CA GLU A 67 -4.73 -6.14 -13.09
C GLU A 67 -5.53 -7.41 -12.78
N PHE A 68 -5.87 -8.19 -13.79
CA PHE A 68 -6.55 -9.48 -13.63
C PHE A 68 -5.74 -10.44 -12.75
N SER A 69 -4.43 -10.56 -13.01
CA SER A 69 -3.54 -11.42 -12.21
C SER A 69 -3.44 -10.96 -10.74
N MET A 70 -3.43 -9.65 -10.51
CA MET A 70 -3.40 -9.05 -9.18
C MET A 70 -4.70 -9.29 -8.42
N ASP A 71 -5.84 -9.15 -9.09
CA ASP A 71 -7.16 -9.35 -8.50
C ASP A 71 -7.40 -10.82 -8.09
N HIS A 72 -6.74 -11.75 -8.78
CA HIS A 72 -6.70 -13.18 -8.44
C HIS A 72 -5.51 -13.59 -7.56
N GLU A 73 -4.67 -12.65 -7.11
CA GLU A 73 -3.55 -12.88 -6.18
C GLU A 73 -2.48 -13.86 -6.70
N TRP A 74 -2.34 -13.98 -8.02
CA TRP A 74 -1.39 -14.91 -8.66
C TRP A 74 0.04 -14.37 -8.66
N CYS A 75 0.70 -14.47 -7.51
CA CYS A 75 2.06 -13.94 -7.29
C CYS A 75 3.07 -14.37 -8.36
N ALA A 76 3.10 -15.65 -8.74
CA ALA A 76 4.03 -16.15 -9.76
C ALA A 76 3.77 -15.51 -11.14
N VAL A 77 2.50 -15.33 -11.50
CA VAL A 77 2.09 -14.72 -12.76
C VAL A 77 2.43 -13.23 -12.76
N VAL A 78 2.12 -12.50 -11.68
CA VAL A 78 2.50 -11.09 -11.52
C VAL A 78 4.02 -10.92 -11.65
N LYS A 79 4.82 -11.75 -10.99
CA LYS A 79 6.28 -11.74 -11.12
C LYS A 79 6.73 -11.95 -12.57
N LYS A 80 6.16 -12.94 -13.26
CA LYS A 80 6.51 -13.24 -14.64
C LYS A 80 6.13 -12.10 -15.58
N LEU A 81 4.96 -11.50 -15.41
CA LEU A 81 4.51 -10.34 -16.18
C LEU A 81 5.42 -9.14 -15.96
N LEU A 82 5.84 -8.87 -14.73
CA LEU A 82 6.81 -7.80 -14.43
C LEU A 82 8.15 -8.03 -15.16
N ASN A 83 8.68 -9.25 -15.15
CA ASN A 83 9.90 -9.56 -15.92
C ASN A 83 9.71 -9.32 -17.42
N VAL A 84 8.60 -9.80 -18.00
CA VAL A 84 8.28 -9.60 -19.44
C VAL A 84 8.15 -8.12 -19.81
N LEU A 85 7.61 -7.30 -18.90
CA LEU A 85 7.51 -5.85 -19.07
C LEU A 85 8.91 -5.21 -19.13
N LEU A 86 9.82 -5.62 -18.24
CA LEU A 86 11.20 -5.12 -18.19
C LEU A 86 12.07 -5.60 -19.35
N ASP A 87 11.79 -6.79 -19.89
CA ASP A 87 12.41 -7.31 -21.13
C ASP A 87 12.03 -6.49 -22.37
N GLY A 88 11.13 -5.51 -22.22
CA GLY A 88 10.73 -4.57 -23.25
C GLY A 88 9.94 -5.21 -24.39
N VAL A 89 9.26 -6.32 -24.12
CA VAL A 89 8.31 -6.98 -25.04
C VAL A 89 7.06 -6.11 -25.22
N VAL A 90 6.73 -5.34 -24.19
CA VAL A 90 5.59 -4.43 -24.12
C VAL A 90 6.05 -3.01 -24.47
N GLY A 91 5.24 -2.31 -25.26
CA GLY A 91 5.51 -0.91 -25.61
C GLY A 91 5.15 0.02 -24.46
N SER A 92 5.75 1.22 -24.41
CA SER A 92 5.32 2.25 -23.44
C SER A 92 3.96 2.86 -23.79
N GLY A 93 3.41 2.56 -24.98
CA GLY A 93 2.14 3.09 -25.45
C GLY A 93 2.20 4.61 -25.53
N GLU A 94 1.21 5.27 -24.91
CA GLU A 94 1.12 6.73 -24.81
C GLU A 94 2.02 7.32 -23.72
N HIS A 95 2.56 6.50 -22.81
CA HIS A 95 3.37 7.02 -21.71
C HIS A 95 4.78 7.37 -22.16
N PRO A 96 5.34 8.50 -21.67
CA PRO A 96 6.72 8.88 -21.92
C PRO A 96 7.74 7.87 -21.37
N SER A 97 7.37 7.09 -20.34
CA SER A 97 8.22 6.03 -19.83
C SER A 97 7.40 4.88 -19.24
N LEU A 98 7.99 3.69 -19.23
CA LEU A 98 7.41 2.48 -18.63
C LEU A 98 7.32 2.60 -17.09
N ASN A 99 8.23 3.37 -16.48
CA ASN A 99 8.18 3.72 -15.06
C ASN A 99 6.89 4.45 -14.70
N LEU A 100 6.53 5.46 -15.49
CA LEU A 100 5.31 6.22 -15.26
C LEU A 100 4.08 5.31 -15.38
N ALA A 101 4.05 4.43 -16.38
CA ALA A 101 2.98 3.44 -16.53
C ALA A 101 2.86 2.53 -15.30
N LEU A 102 3.98 2.07 -14.72
CA LEU A 102 3.99 1.26 -13.49
C LEU A 102 3.51 2.04 -12.26
N THR A 103 3.92 3.31 -12.12
CA THR A 103 3.45 4.19 -11.05
C THR A 103 1.94 4.40 -11.14
N GLU A 104 1.41 4.64 -12.34
CA GLU A 104 -0.03 4.81 -12.57
C GLU A 104 -0.84 3.53 -12.33
N MET A 105 -0.29 2.35 -12.65
CA MET A 105 -0.92 1.07 -12.30
C MET A 105 -1.03 0.87 -10.78
N GLY A 106 -0.14 1.50 -10.00
CA GLY A 106 -0.21 1.50 -8.54
C GLY A 106 -0.23 0.10 -7.93
N LEU A 107 0.56 -0.84 -8.47
CA LEU A 107 0.47 -2.27 -8.13
C LEU A 107 0.59 -2.53 -6.62
N LEU A 108 1.55 -1.89 -5.94
CA LEU A 108 1.70 -2.02 -4.49
C LEU A 108 0.48 -1.47 -3.73
N HIS A 109 -0.10 -0.36 -4.17
CA HIS A 109 -1.32 0.20 -3.59
C HIS A 109 -2.51 -0.75 -3.75
N ARG A 110 -2.64 -1.39 -4.92
CA ARG A 110 -3.69 -2.39 -5.17
C ARG A 110 -3.52 -3.62 -4.28
N ALA A 111 -2.29 -4.14 -4.16
CA ALA A 111 -1.98 -5.27 -3.27
C ALA A 111 -2.34 -4.99 -1.81
N VAL A 112 -2.00 -3.79 -1.31
CA VAL A 112 -2.36 -3.34 0.04
C VAL A 112 -3.87 -3.20 0.20
N ARG A 113 -4.56 -2.60 -0.77
CA ARG A 113 -6.04 -2.47 -0.72
C ARG A 113 -6.73 -3.82 -0.65
N LYS A 114 -6.17 -4.84 -1.32
CA LYS A 114 -6.64 -6.23 -1.31
C LYS A 114 -6.34 -6.97 -0.01
N ASN A 115 -5.46 -6.45 0.85
CA ASN A 115 -4.97 -7.14 2.04
C ASN A 115 -4.20 -8.43 1.72
N CYS A 116 -3.49 -8.48 0.59
CA CYS A 116 -2.77 -9.69 0.16
C CYS A 116 -1.28 -9.60 0.53
N ARG A 117 -0.90 -10.13 1.71
CA ARG A 117 0.48 -10.09 2.21
C ARG A 117 1.50 -10.71 1.24
N PRO A 118 1.29 -11.90 0.64
CA PRO A 118 2.25 -12.49 -0.29
C PRO A 118 2.55 -11.60 -1.49
N LEU A 119 1.53 -10.91 -2.01
CA LEU A 119 1.66 -10.02 -3.15
C LEU A 119 2.41 -8.73 -2.78
N VAL A 120 2.15 -8.19 -1.58
CA VAL A 120 2.92 -7.04 -1.03
C VAL A 120 4.40 -7.42 -0.88
N GLU A 121 4.69 -8.56 -0.27
CA GLU A 121 6.07 -9.02 -0.06
C GLU A 121 6.79 -9.29 -1.39
N LEU A 122 6.09 -9.89 -2.37
CA LEU A 122 6.61 -10.09 -3.72
C LEU A 122 7.04 -8.77 -4.35
N LEU A 123 6.18 -7.75 -4.29
CA LEU A 123 6.44 -6.45 -4.91
C LEU A 123 7.59 -5.72 -4.21
N LEU A 124 7.61 -5.68 -2.87
CA LEU A 124 8.68 -5.02 -2.11
C LEU A 124 10.06 -5.67 -2.34
N ARG A 125 10.09 -6.98 -2.58
CA ARG A 125 11.31 -7.76 -2.81
C ARG A 125 11.56 -8.06 -4.29
N PHE A 126 10.83 -7.41 -5.18
CA PHE A 126 10.96 -7.65 -6.61
C PHE A 126 12.31 -7.13 -7.11
N ILE A 127 13.14 -8.05 -7.60
CA ILE A 127 14.42 -7.76 -8.24
C ILE A 127 14.34 -8.28 -9.68
N PRO A 128 14.56 -7.44 -10.69
CA PRO A 128 14.58 -7.87 -12.09
C PRO A 128 15.59 -9.00 -12.34
N GLU A 129 15.25 -9.94 -13.22
CA GLU A 129 16.21 -10.95 -13.66
C GLU A 129 17.38 -10.29 -14.43
N LYS A 130 18.62 -10.71 -14.13
CA LYS A 130 19.86 -10.12 -14.63
C LYS A 130 19.85 -10.07 -16.17
N GLY A 131 19.71 -8.87 -16.74
CA GLY A 131 19.73 -8.64 -18.19
C GLY A 131 18.71 -7.59 -18.71
N SER A 132 17.72 -7.22 -17.90
CA SER A 132 16.62 -6.31 -18.31
C SER A 132 16.78 -4.86 -17.81
N SER A 133 17.98 -4.28 -17.93
CA SER A 133 18.23 -2.87 -17.60
C SER A 133 17.75 -1.93 -18.72
N ARG A 134 16.44 -1.92 -18.99
CA ARG A 134 15.78 -0.91 -19.85
C ARG A 134 15.06 0.16 -19.04
N LEU A 135 14.75 -0.14 -17.79
CA LEU A 135 14.50 0.86 -16.77
C LEU A 135 15.85 1.44 -16.42
N GLY A 136 16.07 2.74 -16.65
CA GLY A 136 17.26 3.45 -16.21
C GLY A 136 17.39 3.46 -14.68
N LEU A 137 17.65 2.30 -14.07
CA LEU A 137 18.48 2.18 -12.88
C LEU A 137 19.93 2.43 -13.29
N GLU A 138 20.16 3.53 -13.99
CA GLU A 138 21.50 4.07 -14.11
C GLU A 138 21.75 4.68 -12.74
N ASN A 139 22.61 4.00 -11.99
CA ASN A 139 23.19 4.47 -10.76
C ASN A 139 23.42 5.98 -10.84
N GLU A 140 22.70 6.76 -10.03
CA GLU A 140 23.30 7.95 -9.48
C GLU A 140 24.48 7.46 -8.65
N MET A 141 25.63 7.35 -9.30
CA MET A 141 26.93 7.13 -8.70
C MET A 141 27.33 8.42 -7.98
N VAL A 142 26.53 8.80 -6.99
CA VAL A 142 26.92 9.76 -5.97
C VAL A 142 27.69 8.95 -4.93
N ALA A 143 28.94 9.35 -4.70
CA ALA A 143 29.91 8.67 -3.87
C ALA A 143 29.33 8.10 -2.55
N GLY A 144 29.13 6.78 -2.48
CA GLY A 144 28.76 6.09 -1.24
C GLY A 144 27.73 4.98 -1.42
N GLY A 145 28.14 3.83 -1.95
CA GLY A 145 27.37 2.58 -1.90
C GLY A 145 26.40 2.35 -3.07
N ILE A 146 26.30 1.10 -3.51
CA ILE A 146 25.31 0.65 -4.50
C ILE A 146 23.95 0.68 -3.81
N HIS A 147 23.21 1.77 -3.96
CA HIS A 147 21.81 1.80 -3.56
C HIS A 147 21.01 1.05 -4.63
N GLU A 148 20.70 -0.23 -4.39
CA GLU A 148 19.69 -0.94 -5.16
C GLU A 148 18.37 -0.16 -5.03
N SER A 149 17.98 0.57 -6.09
CA SER A 149 16.73 1.30 -6.08
C SER A 149 15.58 0.33 -6.30
N PHE A 150 14.91 -0.05 -5.21
CA PHE A 150 13.71 -0.88 -5.25
C PHE A 150 12.61 -0.20 -6.09
N LEU A 151 12.01 -0.96 -7.02
CA LEU A 151 11.00 -0.46 -7.94
C LEU A 151 9.69 -0.09 -7.23
N PHE A 152 9.32 -0.88 -6.22
CA PHE A 152 8.13 -0.65 -5.41
C PHE A 152 8.55 -0.22 -4.01
N ARG A 153 8.06 0.94 -3.58
CA ARG A 153 8.40 1.50 -2.28
C ARG A 153 7.17 1.79 -1.43
N PRO A 154 7.25 1.60 -0.10
CA PRO A 154 6.12 1.85 0.82
C PRO A 154 5.82 3.35 1.01
N ASP A 155 6.72 4.25 0.59
CA ASP A 155 6.57 5.71 0.63
C ASP A 155 6.17 6.33 -0.73
N ALA A 156 6.07 5.52 -1.79
CA ALA A 156 5.71 6.02 -3.12
C ALA A 156 4.27 6.55 -3.14
N LEU A 157 4.07 7.74 -3.70
CA LEU A 157 2.72 8.32 -3.86
C LEU A 157 2.00 7.64 -5.03
N GLY A 158 0.80 7.14 -4.76
CA GLY A 158 -0.11 6.64 -5.78
C GLY A 158 -0.94 7.75 -6.43
N PRO A 159 -1.80 7.40 -7.40
CA PRO A 159 -2.66 8.36 -8.10
C PRO A 159 -3.64 9.12 -7.19
N SER A 160 -3.94 8.60 -5.99
CA SER A 160 -4.75 9.28 -4.98
C SER A 160 -3.95 10.20 -4.06
N GLY A 161 -2.65 10.39 -4.29
CA GLY A 161 -1.76 11.13 -3.38
C GLY A 161 -1.55 10.43 -2.03
N LEU A 162 -1.95 9.16 -1.90
CA LEU A 162 -1.73 8.33 -0.73
C LEU A 162 -0.58 7.36 -1.00
N THR A 163 0.23 7.10 0.02
CA THR A 163 1.23 6.02 -0.04
C THR A 163 0.60 4.68 0.35
N PRO A 164 1.24 3.53 0.05
CA PRO A 164 0.79 2.23 0.52
C PRO A 164 0.65 2.17 2.05
N LEU A 165 1.53 2.85 2.80
CA LEU A 165 1.44 2.95 4.26
C LEU A 165 0.18 3.68 4.73
N HIS A 166 -0.24 4.76 4.06
CA HIS A 166 -1.50 5.43 4.40
C HIS A 166 -2.71 4.51 4.21
N ILE A 167 -2.72 3.74 3.11
CA ILE A 167 -3.80 2.79 2.82
C ILE A 167 -3.85 1.71 3.90
N ALA A 168 -2.70 1.11 4.26
CA ALA A 168 -2.64 0.11 5.32
C ALA A 168 -3.06 0.70 6.68
N ALA A 169 -2.50 1.84 7.07
CA ALA A 169 -2.81 2.48 8.35
C ALA A 169 -4.30 2.80 8.53
N GLY A 170 -5.00 3.17 7.44
CA GLY A 170 -6.42 3.48 7.45
C GLY A 170 -7.36 2.28 7.29
N LYS A 171 -6.83 1.10 6.92
CA LYS A 171 -7.63 -0.09 6.60
C LYS A 171 -7.71 -1.02 7.81
N ASP A 172 -8.93 -1.51 8.06
CA ASP A 172 -9.20 -2.46 9.14
C ASP A 172 -8.56 -3.83 8.82
N ASP A 173 -8.10 -4.54 9.85
CA ASP A 173 -7.45 -5.86 9.78
C ASP A 173 -6.26 -5.97 8.81
N SER A 174 -5.41 -4.95 8.76
CA SER A 174 -4.21 -4.89 7.90
C SER A 174 -2.89 -4.82 8.69
N GLU A 175 -2.87 -5.31 9.93
CA GLU A 175 -1.69 -5.33 10.80
C GLU A 175 -0.51 -6.10 10.16
N ASP A 176 -0.81 -7.22 9.52
CA ASP A 176 0.15 -8.07 8.81
C ASP A 176 0.70 -7.41 7.55
N ILE A 177 -0.12 -6.61 6.85
CA ILE A 177 0.30 -5.79 5.72
C ILE A 177 1.20 -4.64 6.18
N LEU A 178 0.84 -3.98 7.28
CA LEU A 178 1.65 -2.92 7.87
C LEU A 178 3.00 -3.45 8.35
N ASP A 179 3.02 -4.64 8.96
CA ASP A 179 4.24 -5.37 9.30
C ASP A 179 5.12 -5.59 8.05
N ALA A 180 4.56 -6.12 6.97
CA ALA A 180 5.29 -6.34 5.71
C ALA A 180 5.81 -5.04 5.07
N LEU A 181 5.02 -3.95 5.10
CA LEU A 181 5.43 -2.65 4.55
C LEU A 181 6.51 -1.96 5.38
N THR A 182 6.59 -2.25 6.68
CA THR A 182 7.61 -1.67 7.59
C THR A 182 8.86 -2.55 7.73
N ASP A 183 8.79 -3.81 7.31
CA ASP A 183 9.92 -4.74 7.14
C ASP A 183 10.42 -4.81 5.68
N ASP A 184 10.27 -3.71 4.94
CA ASP A 184 10.73 -3.62 3.56
C ASP A 184 12.28 -3.72 3.47
N PRO A 185 12.84 -4.32 2.40
CA PRO A 185 14.29 -4.47 2.25
C PRO A 185 15.08 -3.16 2.30
N GLY A 186 14.51 -2.08 1.76
CA GLY A 186 15.10 -0.74 1.79
C GLY A 186 14.98 -0.05 3.16
N LYS A 187 14.25 -0.65 4.10
CA LYS A 187 13.89 -0.08 5.40
C LYS A 187 13.36 1.35 5.31
N VAL A 188 12.65 1.64 4.22
CA VAL A 188 12.06 2.95 3.91
C VAL A 188 10.76 3.12 4.67
N GLY A 189 9.96 2.06 4.79
CA GLY A 189 8.62 2.11 5.34
C GLY A 189 8.59 2.57 6.79
N ILE A 190 9.57 2.11 7.59
CA ILE A 190 9.67 2.51 8.99
C ILE A 190 10.00 3.99 9.19
N GLY A 191 10.80 4.57 8.29
CA GLY A 191 11.10 6.01 8.30
C GLY A 191 9.90 6.81 7.81
N ALA A 192 9.25 6.33 6.76
CA ALA A 192 8.07 6.92 6.13
C ALA A 192 6.85 6.96 7.06
N TRP A 193 6.76 6.10 8.08
CA TRP A 193 5.64 6.06 9.02
C TRP A 193 5.26 7.41 9.64
N LYS A 194 6.28 8.23 10.00
CA LYS A 194 6.07 9.57 10.59
C LYS A 194 6.44 10.71 9.65
N SER A 195 7.17 10.44 8.58
CA SER A 195 7.69 11.47 7.67
C SER A 195 6.93 11.57 6.35
N ALA A 196 6.38 10.47 5.84
CA ALA A 196 5.58 10.51 4.62
C ALA A 196 4.33 11.36 4.86
N ARG A 197 3.98 12.14 3.85
CA ARG A 197 2.85 13.06 3.85
C ARG A 197 2.00 12.75 2.64
N ASP A 198 0.69 12.63 2.83
CA ASP A 198 -0.24 12.60 1.72
C ASP A 198 -0.43 14.01 1.11
N SER A 199 -1.30 14.11 0.10
CA SER A 199 -1.68 15.39 -0.52
C SER A 199 -2.32 16.39 0.45
N THR A 200 -2.77 15.96 1.62
CA THR A 200 -3.36 16.81 2.67
C THR A 200 -2.35 17.18 3.76
N GLY A 201 -1.13 16.62 3.72
CA GLY A 201 -0.12 16.80 4.76
C GLY A 201 -0.31 15.90 5.99
N SER A 202 -1.18 14.89 5.91
CA SER A 202 -1.39 13.90 6.96
C SER A 202 -0.38 12.76 6.84
N THR A 203 -0.04 12.11 7.97
CA THR A 203 0.88 10.95 7.99
C THR A 203 0.16 9.62 8.10
N PRO A 204 0.83 8.49 7.79
CA PRO A 204 0.29 7.17 8.09
C PRO A 204 -0.08 7.00 9.57
N GLU A 205 0.73 7.51 10.50
CA GLU A 205 0.41 7.50 11.94
C GLU A 205 -0.87 8.26 12.26
N ASP A 206 -1.12 9.40 11.59
CA ASP A 206 -2.34 10.18 11.78
C ASP A 206 -3.57 9.41 11.29
N TYR A 207 -3.48 8.70 10.17
CA TYR A 207 -4.56 7.82 9.68
C TYR A 207 -4.89 6.71 10.70
N ALA A 208 -3.87 6.02 11.21
CA ALA A 208 -4.07 4.98 12.23
C ALA A 208 -4.70 5.57 13.50
N ARG A 209 -4.27 6.76 13.94
CA ARG A 209 -4.82 7.42 15.13
C ARG A 209 -6.26 7.86 14.92
N LEU A 210 -6.59 8.43 13.77
CA LEU A 210 -7.95 8.85 13.40
C LEU A 210 -8.92 7.67 13.37
N ARG A 211 -8.44 6.48 12.95
CA ARG A 211 -9.23 5.25 12.93
C ARG A 211 -9.25 4.50 14.26
N GLY A 212 -8.39 4.88 15.22
CA GLY A 212 -8.27 4.23 16.52
C GLY A 212 -7.44 2.94 16.51
N HIS A 213 -6.59 2.75 15.50
CA HIS A 213 -5.76 1.55 15.32
C HIS A 213 -4.48 1.66 16.15
N TYR A 214 -4.63 1.70 17.48
CA TYR A 214 -3.49 1.86 18.39
C TYR A 214 -2.51 0.67 18.34
N SER A 215 -2.99 -0.55 18.06
CA SER A 215 -2.12 -1.72 17.86
C SER A 215 -1.11 -1.49 16.74
N TYR A 216 -1.51 -0.83 15.66
CA TYR A 216 -0.66 -0.54 14.49
C TYR A 216 0.44 0.45 14.88
N ILE A 217 0.07 1.50 15.62
CA ILE A 217 1.02 2.49 16.14
C ILE A 217 2.04 1.80 17.06
N HIS A 218 1.58 0.94 17.97
CA HIS A 218 2.46 0.19 18.88
C HIS A 218 3.40 -0.76 18.14
N LEU A 219 2.91 -1.46 17.12
CA LEU A 219 3.71 -2.37 16.28
C LEU A 219 4.87 -1.61 15.61
N VAL A 220 4.56 -0.49 14.93
CA VAL A 220 5.60 0.28 14.23
C VAL A 220 6.54 0.97 15.22
N GLN A 221 6.04 1.53 16.32
CA GLN A 221 6.88 2.15 17.34
C GLN A 221 7.84 1.15 17.99
N LYS A 222 7.40 -0.10 18.22
CA LYS A 222 8.27 -1.18 18.69
C LYS A 222 9.41 -1.46 17.72
N LYS A 223 9.13 -1.50 16.41
CA LYS A 223 10.18 -1.68 15.39
C LYS A 223 11.14 -0.48 15.35
N ILE A 224 10.64 0.75 15.47
CA ILE A 224 11.46 1.97 15.49
C ILE A 224 12.45 1.91 16.67
N ASN A 225 11.94 1.60 17.87
CA ASN A 225 12.76 1.50 19.07
C ASN A 225 13.83 0.42 18.97
N LYS A 226 13.50 -0.75 18.39
CA LYS A 226 14.45 -1.83 18.16
C LYS A 226 15.62 -1.39 17.26
N ARG A 227 15.31 -0.58 16.24
CA ARG A 227 16.32 -0.03 15.31
C ARG A 227 17.32 0.89 16.01
N HIS A 228 16.86 1.69 16.97
CA HIS A 228 17.74 2.54 17.77
C HIS A 228 18.64 1.72 18.71
N SER A 229 18.17 0.58 19.20
CA SER A 229 18.97 -0.33 20.06
C SER A 229 19.92 -1.27 19.30
N GLU A 230 19.74 -1.48 17.99
CA GLU A 230 20.61 -2.31 17.15
C GLU A 230 21.94 -1.63 16.76
N HIS A 231 22.22 -0.41 17.24
CA HIS A 231 23.58 0.12 17.22
C HIS A 231 24.43 -0.69 18.22
N VAL A 232 24.97 -1.81 17.76
CA VAL A 232 25.96 -2.58 18.50
C VAL A 232 27.21 -1.71 18.63
N VAL A 233 27.41 -1.12 19.81
CA VAL A 233 28.69 -0.54 20.19
C VAL A 233 29.67 -1.70 20.32
N VAL A 234 30.43 -1.95 19.26
CA VAL A 234 31.59 -2.85 19.33
C VAL A 234 32.70 -2.03 19.99
N ASP A 235 32.86 -2.22 21.30
CA ASP A 235 34.04 -1.73 22.00
C ASP A 235 35.23 -2.55 21.48
N VAL A 236 36.03 -1.97 20.60
CA VAL A 236 37.26 -2.59 20.10
C VAL A 236 38.33 -2.35 21.16
N PRO A 237 38.80 -3.37 21.91
CA PRO A 237 39.83 -3.16 22.92
C PRO A 237 41.13 -2.81 22.20
N GLY A 238 41.60 -1.58 22.39
CA GLY A 238 42.94 -1.19 21.94
C GLY A 238 44.01 -2.03 22.65
N PRO A 239 45.10 -2.42 21.96
CA PRO A 239 46.14 -3.20 22.58
C PRO A 239 46.81 -2.38 23.69
N LEU A 240 46.77 -2.93 24.91
CA LEU A 240 47.55 -2.46 26.04
C LEU A 240 49.03 -2.48 25.66
N SER A 241 49.65 -1.31 25.59
CA SER A 241 51.10 -1.18 25.55
C SER A 241 51.56 -0.54 26.85
N ASP A 242 52.06 -1.39 27.73
CA ASP A 242 52.80 -1.01 28.93
C ASP A 242 54.06 -0.22 28.55
N CYS A 243 54.25 0.95 29.15
CA CYS A 243 55.57 1.32 29.64
C CYS A 243 55.50 2.39 30.74
N SER A 244 55.87 1.96 31.94
CA SER A 244 56.26 2.79 33.07
C SER A 244 57.54 3.57 32.78
N THR A 245 57.60 4.87 33.09
CA THR A 245 58.74 5.44 33.85
C THR A 245 58.44 6.86 34.36
N ASN A 246 58.80 7.09 35.63
CA ASN A 246 58.71 8.34 36.36
C ASN A 246 59.63 9.45 35.79
N ARG A 247 59.13 10.69 35.65
CA ARG A 247 59.94 11.91 35.88
C ARG A 247 59.08 13.11 36.27
N LYS A 248 59.39 13.71 37.42
CA LYS A 248 58.80 14.94 37.97
C LYS A 248 59.49 16.21 37.43
N GLN A 249 58.77 17.33 37.59
CA GLN A 249 59.12 18.78 37.50
C GLN A 249 59.21 19.35 36.07
N ASN A 250 58.68 20.54 35.72
CA ASN A 250 58.06 21.66 36.47
C ASN A 250 57.18 22.52 35.51
N ASN A 251 56.20 23.20 36.13
CA ASN A 251 55.60 24.52 35.88
C ASN A 251 54.97 24.99 34.54
N GLU A 252 53.75 25.52 34.73
CA GLU A 252 53.05 26.63 34.04
C GLU A 252 52.69 26.42 32.56
N SER A 253 51.47 26.61 32.05
CA SER A 253 50.18 27.20 32.48
C SER A 253 49.20 26.83 31.33
N THR A 254 47.93 26.45 31.47
CA THR A 254 46.76 27.29 31.81
C THR A 254 45.48 26.42 31.93
N SER A 255 44.72 26.69 33.01
CA SER A 255 43.27 26.61 33.22
C SER A 255 42.46 25.33 32.93
N SER A 256 42.27 24.56 34.00
CA SER A 256 41.12 23.70 34.28
C SER A 256 39.83 24.49 34.54
N PHE A 257 38.67 23.90 34.24
CA PHE A 257 37.54 23.90 35.18
C PHE A 257 36.71 22.61 35.00
N GLU A 258 37.03 21.63 35.84
CA GLU A 258 36.15 20.52 36.19
C GLU A 258 35.02 21.04 37.11
N ILE A 259 33.79 20.56 36.91
CA ILE A 259 32.76 20.59 37.95
C ILE A 259 32.57 19.16 38.40
N GLY A 260 33.13 18.89 39.58
CA GLY A 260 32.95 17.65 40.32
C GLY A 260 31.61 17.62 41.07
N GLN A 261 31.16 16.39 41.30
CA GLN A 261 30.12 16.02 42.24
C GLN A 261 30.35 16.61 43.64
N LEU A 262 29.30 17.15 44.26
CA LEU A 262 29.06 16.98 45.69
C LEU A 262 27.56 16.80 45.96
N GLU A 263 27.32 15.90 46.90
CA GLU A 263 26.08 15.39 47.45
C GLU A 263 25.05 16.46 47.86
N LEU A 264 23.78 16.19 47.57
CA LEU A 264 22.71 16.46 48.53
C LEU A 264 21.65 15.36 48.45
N ARG A 265 21.63 14.54 49.51
CA ARG A 265 20.57 13.60 49.82
C ARG A 265 19.20 14.28 49.74
N SER A 266 18.29 13.71 48.96
CA SER A 266 16.86 13.79 49.24
C SER A 266 16.24 12.41 49.00
N MET A 267 16.18 11.65 50.09
CA MET A 267 15.38 10.45 50.20
C MET A 267 13.91 10.79 49.96
N LYS A 268 13.34 10.42 48.81
CA LYS A 268 11.88 10.28 48.67
C LYS A 268 11.45 9.01 49.41
N ARG A 269 11.31 9.13 50.73
CA ARG A 269 10.60 8.15 51.55
C ARG A 269 9.11 8.47 51.51
N HIS A 270 8.33 7.47 51.13
CA HIS A 270 6.87 7.47 51.14
C HIS A 270 6.33 7.80 52.55
N CYS A 271 5.42 8.78 52.64
CA CYS A 271 4.71 9.10 53.88
C CYS A 271 3.43 8.27 53.96
N LYS A 272 3.37 7.33 54.91
CA LYS A 272 2.17 6.53 55.22
C LYS A 272 1.17 7.24 56.16
N LEU A 273 1.18 8.57 56.20
CA LEU A 273 0.24 9.40 56.98
C LEU A 273 -0.54 10.41 56.13
N CYS A 274 -0.40 10.36 54.80
CA CYS A 274 -1.23 11.15 53.88
C CYS A 274 -2.43 10.37 53.31
N ASP A 275 -2.59 9.10 53.71
CA ASP A 275 -3.75 8.25 53.40
C ASP A 275 -4.59 8.02 54.66
N GLN A 276 -5.34 9.04 55.11
CA GLN A 276 -6.59 8.84 55.88
C GLN A 276 -7.27 10.18 56.18
N LYS A 277 -8.22 10.57 55.32
CA LYS A 277 -9.59 10.98 55.69
C LYS A 277 -10.24 11.74 54.53
N LEU A 278 -11.12 11.05 53.79
CA LEU A 278 -12.51 11.45 53.53
C LEU A 278 -13.16 10.38 52.63
N ALA A 279 -13.64 9.33 53.28
CA ALA A 279 -14.75 8.56 52.77
C ALA A 279 -16.04 9.12 53.37
N TYR A 280 -17.12 9.06 52.57
CA TYR A 280 -18.56 9.22 52.86
C TYR A 280 -19.29 10.53 52.52
N GLY A 281 -20.34 10.37 51.69
CA GLY A 281 -21.48 11.29 51.45
C GLY A 281 -21.70 11.62 49.96
N TYR A 282 -22.31 10.76 49.14
CA TYR A 282 -23.76 10.69 48.80
C TYR A 282 -24.36 11.94 48.15
N GLY A 283 -24.92 11.80 46.93
CA GLY A 283 -26.07 12.62 46.49
C GLY A 283 -26.00 13.30 45.11
N THR A 284 -26.42 12.57 44.07
CA THR A 284 -27.33 13.00 42.98
C THR A 284 -27.16 14.37 42.28
N ALA A 285 -26.79 14.33 40.98
CA ALA A 285 -27.46 15.12 39.93
C ALA A 285 -27.17 14.53 38.54
N SER A 286 -28.07 13.66 38.08
CA SER A 286 -28.27 13.35 36.68
C SER A 286 -28.86 14.55 35.96
N ARG A 287 -28.25 14.96 34.83
CA ARG A 287 -28.94 15.66 33.73
C ARG A 287 -28.12 15.61 32.44
N SER A 288 -28.33 14.51 31.71
CA SER A 288 -28.50 14.44 30.26
C SER A 288 -27.94 15.59 29.40
N LEU A 289 -26.80 15.37 28.75
CA LEU A 289 -26.38 16.10 27.55
C LEU A 289 -26.21 15.15 26.34
N ALA A 290 -27.10 14.16 26.21
CA ALA A 290 -27.11 13.20 25.11
C ALA A 290 -28.19 13.51 24.05
N TYR A 291 -28.53 14.78 23.82
CA TYR A 291 -29.59 15.17 22.86
C TYR A 291 -29.12 16.16 21.77
N ARG A 292 -27.81 16.36 21.56
CA ARG A 292 -27.33 17.27 20.51
C ARG A 292 -26.67 16.64 19.26
N PRO A 293 -26.20 15.38 19.24
CA PRO A 293 -25.79 14.75 17.97
C PRO A 293 -26.95 14.13 17.17
N ALA A 294 -28.04 13.72 17.83
CA ALA A 294 -29.16 13.02 17.19
C ALA A 294 -30.13 13.94 16.43
N MET A 295 -30.26 15.21 16.84
CA MET A 295 -31.20 16.17 16.24
C MET A 295 -30.78 16.59 14.82
N LEU A 296 -29.47 16.74 14.56
CA LEU A 296 -28.97 17.08 13.22
C LEU A 296 -29.11 15.91 12.23
N SER A 297 -28.93 14.68 12.72
CA SER A 297 -29.11 13.47 11.91
C SER A 297 -30.56 13.26 11.50
N MET A 298 -31.54 13.50 12.38
CA MET A 298 -32.96 13.37 12.03
C MET A 298 -33.42 14.43 11.03
N VAL A 299 -32.93 15.67 11.15
CA VAL A 299 -33.26 16.75 10.21
C VAL A 299 -32.69 16.48 8.81
N ALA A 300 -31.46 15.98 8.72
CA ALA A 300 -30.86 15.60 7.43
C ALA A 300 -31.64 14.46 6.75
N ILE A 301 -32.01 13.42 7.50
CA ILE A 301 -32.79 12.29 6.98
C ILE A 301 -34.18 12.74 6.53
N ALA A 302 -34.84 13.63 7.29
CA ALA A 302 -36.13 14.19 6.90
C ALA A 302 -36.04 15.02 5.60
N ALA A 303 -35.00 15.86 5.46
CA ALA A 303 -34.78 16.64 4.25
C ALA A 303 -34.54 15.74 3.03
N VAL A 304 -33.67 14.72 3.15
CA VAL A 304 -33.41 13.76 2.07
C VAL A 304 -34.70 13.00 1.70
N CYS A 305 -35.48 12.56 2.68
CA CYS A 305 -36.72 11.82 2.44
C CYS A 305 -37.77 12.68 1.71
N VAL A 306 -37.92 13.95 2.08
CA VAL A 306 -38.79 14.90 1.38
C VAL A 306 -38.30 15.18 -0.04
N CYS A 307 -36.99 15.36 -0.25
CA CYS A 307 -36.42 15.55 -1.57
C CYS A 307 -36.64 14.34 -2.48
N VAL A 308 -36.44 13.13 -1.97
CA VAL A 308 -36.69 11.88 -2.70
C VAL A 308 -38.17 11.73 -3.02
N ALA A 309 -39.07 12.01 -2.07
CA ALA A 309 -40.51 11.96 -2.30
C ALA A 309 -40.97 13.00 -3.34
N LEU A 310 -40.38 14.20 -3.37
CA LEU A 310 -40.67 15.21 -4.39
C LEU A 310 -40.15 14.80 -5.77
N LEU A 311 -38.96 14.22 -5.85
CA LEU A 311 -38.40 13.67 -7.09
C LEU A 311 -39.24 12.50 -7.64
N PHE A 312 -39.83 11.66 -6.78
CA PHE A 312 -40.70 10.56 -7.22
C PHE A 312 -42.15 10.98 -7.45
N LYS A 313 -42.62 12.07 -6.82
CA LYS A 313 -43.96 12.64 -7.05
C LYS A 313 -44.03 13.43 -8.36
N SER A 314 -42.89 13.95 -8.82
CA SER A 314 -42.71 14.40 -10.19
C SER A 314 -42.25 13.20 -11.02
N CYS A 315 -43.19 12.33 -11.41
CA CYS A 315 -42.91 11.32 -12.42
C CYS A 315 -42.18 12.00 -13.59
N PRO A 316 -40.95 11.61 -13.95
CA PRO A 316 -40.42 12.00 -15.24
C PRO A 316 -41.36 11.36 -16.24
N GLU A 317 -42.18 12.18 -16.90
CA GLU A 317 -42.90 11.78 -18.08
C GLU A 317 -41.82 11.45 -19.11
N VAL A 318 -41.38 10.20 -19.12
CA VAL A 318 -40.51 9.67 -20.15
C VAL A 318 -41.37 9.68 -21.40
N LEU A 319 -41.32 10.79 -22.14
CA LEU A 319 -41.79 10.86 -23.51
C LEU A 319 -41.02 9.76 -24.26
N TYR A 320 -41.68 8.62 -24.44
CA TYR A 320 -41.24 7.57 -25.32
C TYR A 320 -41.10 8.18 -26.72
N VAL A 321 -39.88 8.55 -27.11
CA VAL A 321 -39.58 9.01 -28.48
C VAL A 321 -39.68 7.85 -29.49
N PHE A 322 -39.90 6.61 -29.04
CA PHE A 322 -40.19 5.48 -29.90
C PHE A 322 -41.51 4.81 -29.50
N ARG A 323 -42.48 4.82 -30.42
CA ARG A 323 -43.68 3.98 -30.31
C ARG A 323 -43.23 2.50 -30.12
N PRO A 324 -43.90 1.72 -29.26
CA PRO A 324 -43.62 0.29 -29.17
C PRO A 324 -43.81 -0.36 -30.54
N PHE A 325 -42.81 -1.13 -30.96
CA PHE A 325 -42.82 -1.88 -32.20
C PHE A 325 -44.00 -2.86 -32.20
N ARG A 326 -44.91 -2.74 -33.18
CA ARG A 326 -46.07 -3.63 -33.35
C ARG A 326 -45.84 -4.52 -34.55
N TRP A 327 -45.85 -5.83 -34.32
CA TRP A 327 -45.74 -6.88 -35.34
C TRP A 327 -46.82 -6.79 -36.43
N GLU A 328 -47.93 -6.10 -36.14
CA GLU A 328 -49.09 -5.93 -37.02
C GLU A 328 -48.85 -4.91 -38.16
N LEU A 329 -47.75 -4.15 -38.15
CA LEU A 329 -47.41 -3.13 -39.16
C LEU A 329 -46.30 -3.58 -40.12
N LEU A 330 -45.90 -4.85 -40.07
CA LEU A 330 -44.92 -5.41 -40.99
C LEU A 330 -45.62 -5.80 -42.29
N ASP A 331 -45.61 -4.93 -43.31
CA ASP A 331 -46.04 -5.30 -44.65
C ASP A 331 -45.13 -6.44 -45.16
N TYR A 332 -45.75 -7.57 -45.51
CA TYR A 332 -45.04 -8.67 -46.18
C TYR A 332 -44.54 -8.15 -47.53
N GLY A 333 -43.23 -8.32 -47.75
CA GLY A 333 -42.53 -7.80 -48.92
C GLY A 333 -43.14 -8.21 -50.26
N THR A 334 -42.82 -7.40 -51.26
CA THR A 334 -43.33 -7.38 -52.64
C THR A 334 -43.24 -8.70 -53.40
N SER A 335 -44.26 -8.89 -54.25
CA SER A 335 -44.52 -9.87 -55.33
C SER A 335 -43.36 -10.72 -55.85
#